data_AF-A0A5C7JCH7-F1
#
_entry.id   AF-A0A5C7JCH7-F1
#
_cell.length_a   1.000
_cell.length_b   1.000
_cell.length_c   1.000
_cell.angle_alpha   90.00
_cell.angle_beta   90.00
_cell.angle_gamma   90.00
#
_symmetry.space_group_name_H-M   'P 1'
#
loop_
_entity.id
_entity.type
_entity.pdbx_description
1 polymer ?
#
loop_
_entity_poly.entity_id
_entity_poly.type
_entity_poly.pdbx_seq_one_letter_code
_entity_poly.pdbx_strand_id
1 'polypeptide(L)'
;MGFIRPSSLARSLAWMPLLLALAGCVGFVPQPVPAPERGGAYQPLTLPIVAMGDTQEHLPTGYPMHDNDSAVDAYVEVAQRPPEQPLFGRRILEWALHHPEEPFIHLGDVLDLSCRVEARRMAHIFAATRQPGTLLPGNHDGLMFGIYGYSVLEKELDPNAKRWNLACRRGAADDDTAHKTDNEAFSKRDFIAHLIGLLADGAEHRPGLERIPPHGEARVSWRNPEPDAFLSGIEARARDGFAYTDSFLAQRLQLPPAAGATRKVIVIGLDTNQAGPLVSAWDTLMGRSPGSVGHIHPDQLSAIEGWIKEAIERNDIVVFAGHHNWNSLGLPSRTLLRLLMSRLKHPLVYLSAHTHRGFWAEHRVLSQRPLLELNVSSLSDWPIAYRRISFAFDDLSQRLLVRGEILPNAGRQIESYADLAKAWEAETCGRAGVDVARIREEDLGIVREQRESRGTLLGWLLEAIPLCESCDDLLYQHAHAYQDAMLHALLQTDQDLLAALPGRPAVDLPAWCDARDFAACAKELLAERSTDFRSHVALFRRKALLVATLNDYLDKLDDPRSRAYLTCRAVLAAKIDFDLTDERSNNDRGEAKRRAEHFFRTEASVGMQ
;
A
#
# COMPACT_ATOMS: atom_id res chain seq x y z
N MET A 1 55.41 5.60 12.87
CA MET A 1 54.50 4.50 12.48
C MET A 1 53.17 5.11 12.10
N GLY A 2 52.98 5.38 10.81
CA GLY A 2 51.74 5.95 10.27
C GLY A 2 50.81 4.83 9.82
N PHE A 3 49.56 4.85 10.28
CA PHE A 3 48.50 3.99 9.78
C PHE A 3 48.02 4.52 8.42
N ILE A 4 48.15 3.66 7.41
CA ILE A 4 47.72 3.91 6.03
C ILE A 4 46.19 3.90 6.01
N ARG A 5 45.57 5.02 5.63
CA ARG A 5 44.15 5.08 5.25
C ARG A 5 43.95 4.26 3.97
N PRO A 6 42.89 3.44 3.85
CA PRO A 6 42.61 2.76 2.60
C PRO A 6 42.26 3.78 1.52
N SER A 7 42.86 3.60 0.34
CA SER A 7 42.77 4.48 -0.82
C SER A 7 41.37 4.48 -1.44
N SER A 8 41.00 5.65 -1.97
CA SER A 8 39.72 5.97 -2.63
C SER A 8 39.38 5.10 -3.86
N LEU A 9 40.33 4.31 -4.37
CA LEU A 9 40.15 3.46 -5.55
C LEU A 9 39.35 2.17 -5.27
N ALA A 10 39.26 1.70 -4.02
CA ALA A 10 38.50 0.50 -3.68
C ALA A 10 36.97 0.75 -3.57
N ARG A 11 36.52 2.02 -3.58
CA ARG A 11 35.10 2.39 -3.55
C ARG A 11 34.51 2.62 -4.95
N SER A 12 35.33 2.81 -5.97
CA SER A 12 34.86 3.10 -7.34
C SER A 12 34.41 1.85 -8.11
N LEU A 13 34.76 0.65 -7.65
CA LEU A 13 34.36 -0.62 -8.27
C LEU A 13 33.02 -1.18 -7.76
N ALA A 14 32.40 -0.54 -6.76
CA ALA A 14 31.10 -0.93 -6.22
C ALA A 14 29.89 -0.33 -6.97
N TRP A 15 30.12 0.48 -8.02
CA TRP A 15 29.06 1.28 -8.66
C TRP A 15 28.56 0.73 -10.01
N MET A 16 29.29 -0.17 -10.67
CA MET A 16 28.78 -0.88 -11.85
C MET A 16 27.59 -1.82 -11.57
N PRO A 17 27.41 -2.44 -10.38
CA PRO A 17 26.19 -3.18 -10.07
C PRO A 17 24.97 -2.26 -9.86
N LEU A 18 25.15 -0.97 -9.56
CA LEU A 18 24.02 -0.05 -9.30
C LEU A 18 23.26 0.29 -10.59
N LEU A 19 23.99 0.41 -11.71
CA LEU A 19 23.39 0.54 -13.05
C LEU A 19 22.66 -0.74 -13.49
N LEU A 20 23.10 -1.91 -13.01
CA LEU A 20 22.41 -3.19 -13.21
C LEU A 20 21.22 -3.39 -12.24
N ALA A 21 21.27 -2.79 -11.05
CA ALA A 21 20.18 -2.82 -10.07
C ALA A 21 19.02 -1.89 -10.47
N LEU A 22 19.31 -0.73 -11.07
CA LEU A 22 18.29 0.14 -11.68
C LEU A 22 17.80 -0.41 -13.04
N ALA A 23 18.63 -1.20 -13.74
CA ALA A 23 18.20 -1.97 -14.91
C ALA A 23 17.52 -3.30 -14.55
N GLY A 24 17.29 -3.55 -13.25
CA GLY A 24 16.53 -4.68 -12.71
C GLY A 24 15.02 -4.55 -12.90
N CYS A 25 14.55 -3.69 -13.82
CA CYS A 25 13.23 -3.80 -14.42
C CYS A 25 13.15 -5.14 -15.15
N VAL A 26 12.88 -6.20 -14.39
CA VAL A 26 12.41 -7.48 -14.92
C VAL A 26 11.12 -7.14 -15.64
N GLY A 27 11.23 -6.92 -16.96
CA GLY A 27 10.12 -6.55 -17.81
C GLY A 27 8.98 -7.55 -17.63
N PHE A 28 7.76 -7.06 -17.74
CA PHE A 28 6.52 -7.84 -17.75
C PHE A 28 6.66 -9.22 -18.36
N VAL A 29 6.51 -10.21 -17.50
CA VAL A 29 6.14 -11.56 -17.90
C VAL A 29 4.65 -11.69 -17.64
N PRO A 30 3.79 -11.70 -18.69
CA PRO A 30 2.36 -11.94 -18.52
C PRO A 30 2.14 -13.18 -17.66
N GLN A 31 1.25 -13.07 -16.69
CA GLN A 31 0.90 -14.23 -15.87
C GLN A 31 0.17 -15.28 -16.73
N PRO A 32 0.35 -16.57 -16.45
CA PRO A 32 -0.38 -17.62 -17.14
C PRO A 32 -1.88 -17.44 -16.88
N VAL A 33 -2.66 -17.15 -17.90
CA VAL A 33 -4.09 -16.82 -17.76
C VAL A 33 -4.92 -18.09 -17.52
N PRO A 34 -5.96 -18.05 -16.66
CA PRO A 34 -6.87 -19.18 -16.50
C PRO A 34 -7.69 -19.45 -17.76
N ALA A 35 -8.00 -20.72 -18.01
CA ALA A 35 -8.85 -21.11 -19.12
C ALA A 35 -10.23 -20.39 -19.07
N PRO A 36 -10.94 -20.27 -20.21
CA PRO A 36 -12.31 -19.78 -20.24
C PRO A 36 -13.21 -20.55 -19.27
N GLU A 37 -14.19 -19.85 -18.70
CA GLU A 37 -15.17 -20.47 -17.81
C GLU A 37 -15.96 -21.55 -18.57
N ARG A 38 -16.01 -22.76 -18.01
CA ARG A 38 -16.61 -23.93 -18.67
C ARG A 38 -18.09 -24.12 -18.34
N GLY A 39 -18.62 -23.28 -17.45
CA GLY A 39 -19.92 -23.48 -16.84
C GLY A 39 -19.91 -24.64 -15.86
N GLY A 40 -20.98 -24.78 -15.10
CA GLY A 40 -21.11 -25.79 -14.07
C GLY A 40 -22.36 -25.56 -13.24
N ALA A 41 -22.76 -26.57 -12.47
CA ALA A 41 -23.89 -26.48 -11.56
C ALA A 41 -23.44 -25.83 -10.23
N TYR A 42 -22.91 -24.61 -10.32
CA TYR A 42 -22.30 -23.91 -9.19
C TYR A 42 -23.34 -23.52 -8.14
N GLN A 43 -23.18 -24.04 -6.93
CA GLN A 43 -23.94 -23.62 -5.75
C GLN A 43 -23.17 -22.50 -5.03
N PRO A 44 -23.79 -21.35 -4.75
CA PRO A 44 -23.17 -20.29 -3.95
C PRO A 44 -22.73 -20.83 -2.58
N LEU A 45 -21.48 -20.54 -2.19
CA LEU A 45 -20.96 -20.87 -0.87
C LEU A 45 -20.91 -19.65 0.05
N THR A 46 -20.66 -18.45 -0.49
CA THR A 46 -20.50 -17.25 0.33
C THR A 46 -21.33 -16.08 -0.17
N LEU A 47 -21.71 -15.19 0.76
CA LEU A 47 -22.00 -13.81 0.40
C LEU A 47 -20.69 -13.10 0.00
N PRO A 48 -20.76 -11.94 -0.67
CA PRO A 48 -19.57 -11.21 -1.09
C PRO A 48 -18.78 -10.60 0.07
N ILE A 49 -17.48 -10.43 -0.16
CA ILE A 49 -16.58 -9.58 0.64
C ILE A 49 -15.91 -8.54 -0.25
N VAL A 50 -15.48 -7.44 0.34
CA VAL A 50 -14.65 -6.44 -0.35
C VAL A 50 -13.17 -6.76 -0.13
N ALA A 51 -12.40 -6.92 -1.20
CA ALA A 51 -10.96 -7.12 -1.16
C ALA A 51 -10.23 -5.97 -1.87
N MET A 52 -9.24 -5.40 -1.19
CA MET A 52 -8.45 -4.27 -1.67
C MET A 52 -7.00 -4.40 -1.20
N GLY A 53 -6.10 -3.59 -1.74
CA GLY A 53 -4.70 -3.57 -1.37
C GLY A 53 -4.04 -2.27 -1.83
N ASP A 54 -2.79 -2.07 -1.42
CA ASP A 54 -1.93 -1.01 -1.92
C ASP A 54 -2.56 0.40 -1.76
N THR A 55 -3.10 0.69 -0.56
CA THR A 55 -3.59 2.05 -0.19
C THR A 55 -2.43 3.01 0.00
N GLN A 56 -1.28 2.50 0.45
CA GLN A 56 -0.01 3.22 0.55
C GLN A 56 -0.17 4.67 1.04
N GLU A 57 -0.78 4.83 2.21
CA GLU A 57 -0.85 6.12 2.88
C GLU A 57 0.57 6.64 3.09
N HIS A 58 0.89 7.74 2.42
CA HIS A 58 2.23 8.33 2.39
C HIS A 58 2.27 9.62 3.22
N LEU A 59 3.33 9.80 4.00
CA LEU A 59 3.65 11.05 4.69
C LEU A 59 4.57 11.95 3.82
N PRO A 60 4.02 12.95 3.10
CA PRO A 60 4.84 13.76 2.20
C PRO A 60 5.55 14.94 2.88
N THR A 61 5.28 15.19 4.16
CA THR A 61 5.78 16.37 4.90
C THR A 61 6.96 16.03 5.81
N GLY A 62 7.54 14.84 5.63
CA GLY A 62 8.69 14.35 6.37
C GLY A 62 10.01 15.04 6.01
N TYR A 63 11.10 14.60 6.63
CA TYR A 63 12.45 15.01 6.21
C TYR A 63 12.71 14.53 4.77
N PRO A 64 13.19 15.38 3.84
CA PRO A 64 13.52 14.95 2.49
C PRO A 64 14.62 13.89 2.52
N MET A 65 14.38 12.74 1.89
CA MET A 65 15.36 11.66 1.80
C MET A 65 15.74 11.46 0.34
N HIS A 66 17.02 11.20 0.10
CA HIS A 66 17.55 10.89 -1.25
C HIS A 66 16.79 9.77 -1.97
N ASP A 67 16.34 8.76 -1.22
CA ASP A 67 15.60 7.62 -1.78
C ASP A 67 14.10 7.94 -2.04
N ASN A 68 13.57 9.02 -1.46
CA ASN A 68 12.23 9.55 -1.73
C ASN A 68 12.28 10.75 -2.68
N ASP A 69 13.44 10.96 -3.34
CA ASP A 69 13.62 12.08 -4.23
C ASP A 69 12.82 11.88 -5.52
N SER A 70 12.21 12.97 -5.97
CA SER A 70 11.42 13.06 -7.20
C SER A 70 12.15 12.54 -8.46
N ALA A 71 13.48 12.57 -8.48
CA ALA A 71 14.31 12.07 -9.56
C ALA A 71 14.27 10.54 -9.71
N VAL A 72 13.93 9.81 -8.64
CA VAL A 72 13.80 8.34 -8.64
C VAL A 72 12.47 7.91 -9.27
N ASP A 73 11.42 8.72 -9.14
CA ASP A 73 10.07 8.38 -9.62
C ASP A 73 9.99 8.20 -11.15
N ALA A 74 10.90 8.83 -11.90
CA ALA A 74 11.01 8.62 -13.35
C ALA A 74 11.46 7.18 -13.73
N TYR A 75 11.90 6.36 -12.75
CA TYR A 75 12.49 5.04 -12.96
C TYR A 75 11.91 3.95 -12.05
N VAL A 76 11.39 4.34 -10.88
CA VAL A 76 10.63 3.48 -9.97
C VAL A 76 9.28 4.18 -9.73
N GLU A 77 8.28 3.83 -10.55
CA GLU A 77 6.92 4.37 -10.46
C GLU A 77 6.26 3.98 -9.13
N VAL A 78 6.53 4.74 -8.07
CA VAL A 78 5.94 4.69 -6.71
C VAL A 78 6.65 5.70 -5.78
N ALA A 79 7.81 6.24 -6.16
CA ALA A 79 8.61 7.09 -5.28
C ALA A 79 7.95 8.45 -4.98
N GLN A 80 7.23 9.05 -5.94
CA GLN A 80 6.50 10.29 -5.71
C GLN A 80 5.24 10.41 -6.58
N ARG A 81 4.10 10.12 -5.97
CA ARG A 81 2.76 10.26 -6.58
C ARG A 81 2.37 11.73 -6.83
N PRO A 82 1.34 11.99 -7.66
CA PRO A 82 0.71 13.30 -7.76
C PRO A 82 0.36 13.90 -6.40
N PRO A 83 0.50 15.22 -6.17
CA PRO A 83 0.21 15.87 -4.89
C PRO A 83 -1.16 15.53 -4.29
N GLU A 84 -2.17 15.33 -5.14
CA GLU A 84 -3.53 14.98 -4.75
C GLU A 84 -3.63 13.60 -4.10
N GLN A 85 -2.75 12.65 -4.41
CA GLN A 85 -2.76 11.30 -3.83
C GLN A 85 -2.42 11.28 -2.33
N PRO A 86 -1.28 11.78 -1.84
CA PRO A 86 -1.01 11.82 -0.40
C PRO A 86 -1.91 12.82 0.35
N LEU A 87 -2.47 13.83 -0.33
CA LEU A 87 -3.42 14.76 0.26
C LEU A 87 -4.83 14.16 0.41
N PHE A 88 -5.33 13.44 -0.59
CA PHE A 88 -6.75 13.07 -0.68
C PHE A 88 -7.00 11.57 -0.89
N GLY A 89 -5.98 10.79 -1.29
CA GLY A 89 -6.07 9.37 -1.67
C GLY A 89 -6.64 8.46 -0.60
N ARG A 90 -6.43 8.76 0.69
CA ARG A 90 -7.09 8.02 1.79
C ARG A 90 -8.62 8.01 1.73
N ARG A 91 -9.24 9.00 1.06
CA ARG A 91 -10.69 9.02 0.83
C ARG A 91 -11.15 7.97 -0.18
N ILE A 92 -10.25 7.43 -0.99
CA ILE A 92 -10.50 6.27 -1.86
C ILE A 92 -10.69 5.02 -1.00
N LEU A 93 -9.86 4.82 0.03
CA LEU A 93 -10.05 3.73 1.00
C LEU A 93 -11.39 3.87 1.74
N GLU A 94 -11.73 5.06 2.23
CA GLU A 94 -13.05 5.30 2.84
C GLU A 94 -14.20 4.94 1.89
N TRP A 95 -14.05 5.26 0.60
CA TRP A 95 -15.01 4.88 -0.43
C TRP A 95 -15.11 3.37 -0.62
N ALA A 96 -13.95 2.69 -0.72
CA ALA A 96 -13.87 1.24 -0.85
C ALA A 96 -14.42 0.51 0.39
N LEU A 97 -14.46 1.17 1.55
CA LEU A 97 -15.07 0.65 2.77
C LEU A 97 -16.56 1.01 2.90
N HIS A 98 -17.17 1.70 1.95
CA HIS A 98 -18.59 2.08 1.99
C HIS A 98 -19.54 0.95 1.53
N HIS A 99 -19.36 -0.26 2.08
CA HIS A 99 -20.17 -1.45 1.78
C HIS A 99 -20.64 -2.11 3.09
N PRO A 100 -21.54 -1.48 3.85
CA PRO A 100 -21.76 -1.76 5.28
C PRO A 100 -22.22 -3.19 5.60
N GLU A 101 -22.73 -3.92 4.62
CA GLU A 101 -23.18 -5.32 4.78
C GLU A 101 -22.11 -6.35 4.39
N GLU A 102 -20.99 -5.90 3.81
CA GLU A 102 -19.95 -6.77 3.24
C GLU A 102 -18.67 -6.64 4.06
N PRO A 103 -18.18 -7.74 4.68
CA PRO A 103 -16.89 -7.71 5.34
C PRO A 103 -15.77 -7.38 4.37
N PHE A 104 -14.65 -6.87 4.88
CA PHE A 104 -13.51 -6.51 4.04
C PHE A 104 -12.19 -7.21 4.42
N ILE A 105 -11.32 -7.34 3.42
CA ILE A 105 -9.92 -7.74 3.58
C ILE A 105 -9.03 -6.73 2.85
N HIS A 106 -8.09 -6.11 3.56
CA HIS A 106 -6.98 -5.38 2.94
C HIS A 106 -5.78 -6.33 2.83
N LEU A 107 -5.26 -6.52 1.63
CA LEU A 107 -4.20 -7.47 1.32
C LEU A 107 -2.79 -6.87 1.51
N GLY A 108 -2.62 -5.94 2.45
CA GLY A 108 -1.33 -5.27 2.73
C GLY A 108 -1.05 -4.01 1.94
N ASP A 109 0.04 -3.36 2.33
CA ASP A 109 0.47 -2.03 1.91
C ASP A 109 -0.60 -0.97 2.21
N VAL A 110 -1.02 -0.93 3.47
CA VAL A 110 -1.89 0.15 3.94
C VAL A 110 -1.10 1.40 4.25
N LEU A 111 0.14 1.23 4.73
CA LEU A 111 1.12 2.29 4.90
C LEU A 111 2.08 2.32 3.71
N ASP A 112 2.80 3.43 3.53
CA ASP A 112 3.83 3.54 2.51
C ASP A 112 5.23 3.65 3.10
N LEU A 113 5.47 4.71 3.88
CA LEU A 113 6.72 4.88 4.61
C LEU A 113 6.70 4.14 5.95
N SER A 114 5.56 3.57 6.38
CA SER A 114 5.31 3.12 7.75
C SER A 114 5.72 4.16 8.81
N CYS A 115 5.14 5.35 8.70
CA CYS A 115 5.21 6.34 9.77
C CYS A 115 4.03 6.19 10.74
N ARG A 116 4.24 6.50 12.04
CA ARG A 116 3.17 6.44 13.06
C ARG A 116 1.98 7.32 12.75
N VAL A 117 2.21 8.41 12.01
CA VAL A 117 1.14 9.28 11.52
C VAL A 117 0.26 8.59 10.47
N GLU A 118 0.86 7.87 9.52
CA GLU A 118 0.13 7.10 8.51
C GLU A 118 -0.73 6.04 9.20
N ALA A 119 -0.12 5.29 10.13
CA ALA A 119 -0.82 4.29 10.93
C ALA A 119 -2.00 4.89 11.72
N ARG A 120 -1.82 6.08 12.34
CA ARG A 120 -2.90 6.78 13.05
C ARG A 120 -4.05 7.19 12.14
N ARG A 121 -3.76 7.72 10.95
CA ARG A 121 -4.81 8.08 9.98
C ARG A 121 -5.58 6.86 9.50
N MET A 122 -4.87 5.78 9.16
CA MET A 122 -5.51 4.53 8.75
C MET A 122 -6.34 3.92 9.88
N ALA A 123 -5.83 3.94 11.12
CA ALA A 123 -6.58 3.50 12.29
C ALA A 123 -7.91 4.27 12.47
N HIS A 124 -7.92 5.59 12.24
CA HIS A 124 -9.15 6.38 12.30
C HIS A 124 -10.16 5.95 11.23
N ILE A 125 -9.71 5.69 9.99
CA ILE A 125 -10.59 5.21 8.91
C ILE A 125 -11.20 3.84 9.25
N PHE A 126 -10.38 2.90 9.73
CA PHE A 126 -10.87 1.58 10.10
C PHE A 126 -11.78 1.62 11.33
N ALA A 127 -11.49 2.45 12.34
CA ALA A 127 -12.35 2.63 13.50
C ALA A 127 -13.71 3.26 13.16
N ALA A 128 -13.78 4.07 12.10
CA ALA A 128 -15.03 4.64 11.60
C ALA A 128 -15.85 3.65 10.76
N THR A 129 -15.23 2.59 10.26
CA THR A 129 -15.88 1.54 9.47
C THR A 129 -16.76 0.66 10.38
N ARG A 130 -17.99 0.39 9.94
CA ARG A 130 -18.95 -0.42 10.70
C ARG A 130 -18.95 -1.91 10.35
N GLN A 131 -18.41 -2.27 9.20
CA GLN A 131 -18.39 -3.67 8.76
C GLN A 131 -17.19 -4.43 9.36
N PRO A 132 -17.32 -5.74 9.60
CA PRO A 132 -16.18 -6.56 10.01
C PRO A 132 -15.07 -6.52 8.96
N GLY A 133 -13.82 -6.51 9.40
CA GLY A 133 -12.71 -6.54 8.46
C GLY A 133 -11.36 -6.78 9.09
N THR A 134 -10.37 -6.98 8.22
CA THR A 134 -8.99 -7.23 8.61
C THR A 134 -7.99 -6.68 7.59
N LEU A 135 -6.75 -6.53 8.03
CA LEU A 135 -5.58 -6.13 7.24
C LEU A 135 -4.54 -7.24 7.31
N LEU A 136 -4.04 -7.70 6.18
CA LEU A 136 -2.80 -8.48 6.10
C LEU A 136 -1.60 -7.53 6.00
N PRO A 137 -0.42 -7.87 6.53
CA PRO A 137 0.77 -7.06 6.33
C PRO A 137 1.32 -7.16 4.89
N GLY A 138 1.68 -6.02 4.31
CA GLY A 138 2.43 -5.90 3.05
C GLY A 138 3.91 -5.55 3.24
N ASN A 139 4.63 -5.29 2.13
CA ASN A 139 6.06 -4.93 2.15
C ASN A 139 6.35 -3.49 2.58
N HIS A 140 5.33 -2.64 2.62
CA HIS A 140 5.38 -1.26 3.15
C HIS A 140 4.77 -1.15 4.56
N ASP A 141 4.28 -2.25 5.15
CA ASP A 141 3.64 -2.26 6.46
C ASP A 141 4.61 -2.61 7.59
N GLY A 142 5.32 -1.59 8.04
CA GLY A 142 6.33 -1.69 9.07
C GLY A 142 7.67 -2.18 8.55
N LEU A 143 7.87 -2.22 7.22
CA LEU A 143 9.17 -2.40 6.58
C LEU A 143 9.45 -1.29 5.54
N MET A 144 10.63 -0.68 5.61
CA MET A 144 11.10 0.37 4.69
C MET A 144 11.84 -0.25 3.50
N PHE A 145 11.33 -1.37 2.98
CA PHE A 145 11.90 -2.05 1.82
C PHE A 145 11.19 -1.64 0.53
N GLY A 146 9.92 -1.24 0.62
CA GLY A 146 9.06 -0.99 -0.53
C GLY A 146 9.43 0.20 -1.44
N ILE A 147 10.13 1.21 -0.91
CA ILE A 147 10.58 2.40 -1.68
C ILE A 147 12.11 2.39 -1.87
N TYR A 148 12.84 1.56 -1.13
CA TYR A 148 14.27 1.73 -0.92
C TYR A 148 15.08 0.54 -1.44
N GLY A 149 16.06 0.82 -2.29
CA GLY A 149 17.22 -0.06 -2.53
C GLY A 149 18.15 -0.08 -1.31
N TYR A 150 17.61 -0.39 -0.12
CA TYR A 150 18.31 -0.24 1.15
C TYR A 150 19.48 -1.22 1.22
N SER A 151 20.70 -0.69 1.30
CA SER A 151 21.92 -1.47 1.46
C SER A 151 21.83 -2.33 2.72
N VAL A 152 21.98 -3.65 2.55
CA VAL A 152 22.01 -4.63 3.64
C VAL A 152 23.14 -4.32 4.64
N LEU A 153 24.22 -3.67 4.19
CA LEU A 153 25.33 -3.25 5.05
C LEU A 153 24.95 -2.06 5.95
N GLU A 154 24.06 -1.17 5.49
CA GLU A 154 23.56 -0.03 6.27
C GLU A 154 22.47 -0.48 7.26
N LYS A 155 21.70 -1.53 6.94
CA LYS A 155 20.74 -2.20 7.85
C LYS A 155 21.39 -2.72 9.14
N GLU A 156 22.59 -3.31 9.04
CA GLU A 156 23.35 -3.79 10.20
C GLU A 156 23.89 -2.65 11.09
N LEU A 157 23.87 -1.41 10.58
CA LEU A 157 24.42 -0.22 11.24
C LEU A 157 23.36 0.80 11.70
N ASP A 158 22.07 0.57 11.44
CA ASP A 158 20.97 1.47 11.86
C ASP A 158 20.03 0.83 12.91
N PRO A 159 20.47 0.72 14.19
CA PRO A 159 19.66 0.14 15.24
C PRO A 159 18.37 0.95 15.46
N ASN A 160 17.22 0.28 15.38
CA ASN A 160 15.86 0.84 15.48
C ASN A 160 15.44 1.76 14.32
N ALA A 161 16.08 1.65 13.15
CA ALA A 161 15.69 2.41 11.95
C ALA A 161 15.71 3.94 12.17
N LYS A 162 16.82 4.51 12.64
CA LYS A 162 16.96 5.96 12.89
C LYS A 162 16.87 6.79 11.61
N ARG A 163 17.42 6.31 10.49
CA ARG A 163 17.32 7.01 9.19
C ARG A 163 15.88 7.07 8.73
N TRP A 164 15.16 5.96 8.89
CA TRP A 164 13.72 5.90 8.68
C TRP A 164 12.98 6.85 9.61
N ASN A 165 13.35 6.87 10.88
CA ASN A 165 12.74 7.77 11.85
C ASN A 165 12.87 9.25 11.43
N LEU A 166 13.94 9.64 10.72
CA LEU A 166 14.07 10.98 10.15
C LEU A 166 13.02 11.25 9.06
N ALA A 167 12.83 10.32 8.12
CA ALA A 167 11.81 10.43 7.08
C ALA A 167 10.40 10.66 7.67
N CYS A 168 10.11 10.08 8.84
CA CYS A 168 8.82 10.24 9.51
C CYS A 168 8.67 11.53 10.34
N ARG A 169 9.72 12.34 10.50
CA ARG A 169 9.67 13.58 11.28
C ARG A 169 9.14 14.75 10.44
N ARG A 170 7.87 15.09 10.65
CA ARG A 170 7.18 16.21 9.97
C ARG A 170 7.94 17.52 10.15
N GLY A 171 8.54 18.03 9.08
CA GLY A 171 9.20 19.34 9.06
C GLY A 171 10.31 19.54 10.10
N ALA A 172 10.90 18.48 10.65
CA ALA A 172 11.93 18.61 11.69
C ALA A 172 13.33 18.86 11.10
N ALA A 173 14.18 19.49 11.89
CA ALA A 173 15.62 19.50 11.68
C ALA A 173 16.30 18.27 12.27
N ASP A 174 17.53 18.01 11.82
CA ASP A 174 18.47 17.11 12.52
C ASP A 174 18.72 17.54 13.96
N ASP A 175 18.55 18.82 14.32
CA ASP A 175 18.76 19.39 15.66
C ASP A 175 17.46 19.79 16.41
N ASP A 176 16.28 19.75 15.77
CA ASP A 176 15.00 20.20 16.36
C ASP A 176 14.43 19.17 17.35
N THR A 177 14.67 19.35 18.64
CA THR A 177 14.17 18.45 19.70
C THR A 177 12.71 18.65 20.07
N ALA A 178 12.05 19.72 19.59
CA ALA A 178 10.66 20.01 19.93
C ALA A 178 9.67 19.13 19.15
N HIS A 179 10.07 18.67 17.95
CA HIS A 179 9.27 17.78 17.08
C HIS A 179 9.93 16.41 16.86
N LYS A 180 10.99 16.11 17.63
CA LYS A 180 11.61 14.78 17.65
C LYS A 180 10.93 13.91 18.69
N THR A 181 10.31 12.83 18.22
CA THR A 181 10.39 11.59 18.97
C THR A 181 11.41 10.68 18.26
N ASP A 182 12.13 9.87 19.03
CA ASP A 182 13.00 8.83 18.48
C ASP A 182 12.19 7.60 18.01
N ASN A 183 10.88 7.79 17.78
CA ASN A 183 9.92 6.72 17.59
C ASN A 183 8.75 7.13 16.66
N GLU A 184 8.98 7.95 15.64
CA GLU A 184 8.01 8.24 14.58
C GLU A 184 7.95 7.15 13.50
N ALA A 185 9.04 6.41 13.27
CA ALA A 185 9.04 5.22 12.42
C ALA A 185 8.26 4.08 13.08
N PHE A 186 7.65 3.25 12.25
CA PHE A 186 6.82 2.13 12.65
C PHE A 186 7.48 0.84 12.17
N SER A 187 8.01 0.02 13.09
CA SER A 187 8.57 -1.28 12.70
C SER A 187 7.46 -2.30 12.43
N LYS A 188 7.78 -3.42 11.77
CA LYS A 188 6.84 -4.51 11.53
C LYS A 188 6.22 -5.05 12.83
N ARG A 189 7.02 -5.06 13.89
CA ARG A 189 6.56 -5.41 15.23
C ARG A 189 5.58 -4.38 15.78
N ASP A 190 5.86 -3.09 15.63
CA ASP A 190 4.91 -2.02 15.98
C ASP A 190 3.61 -2.15 15.19
N PHE A 191 3.70 -2.45 13.89
CA PHE A 191 2.55 -2.67 13.03
C PHE A 191 1.66 -3.81 13.51
N ILE A 192 2.23 -4.98 13.76
CA ILE A 192 1.47 -6.14 14.25
C ILE A 192 0.87 -5.85 15.63
N ALA A 193 1.63 -5.23 16.54
CA ALA A 193 1.13 -4.87 17.87
C ALA A 193 -0.01 -3.85 17.80
N HIS A 194 0.09 -2.86 16.92
CA HIS A 194 -0.93 -1.86 16.70
C HIS A 194 -2.19 -2.46 16.09
N LEU A 195 -2.05 -3.27 15.04
CA LEU A 195 -3.18 -3.94 14.39
C LEU A 195 -3.92 -4.85 15.38
N ILE A 196 -3.21 -5.68 16.16
CA ILE A 196 -3.85 -6.49 17.20
C ILE A 196 -4.50 -5.62 18.27
N GLY A 197 -3.90 -4.47 18.62
CA GLY A 197 -4.50 -3.48 19.51
C GLY A 197 -5.82 -2.94 18.97
N LEU A 198 -5.84 -2.47 17.72
CA LEU A 198 -7.06 -2.03 17.02
C LEU A 198 -8.12 -3.12 16.99
N LEU A 199 -7.68 -4.37 16.79
CA LEU A 199 -8.61 -5.49 16.76
C LEU A 199 -9.18 -5.79 18.16
N ALA A 200 -8.37 -5.72 19.21
CA ALA A 200 -8.80 -5.97 20.60
C ALA A 200 -9.72 -4.87 21.13
N ASP A 201 -9.52 -3.61 20.72
CA ASP A 201 -10.28 -2.44 21.17
C ASP A 201 -11.49 -2.11 20.28
N GLY A 202 -11.61 -2.78 19.13
CA GLY A 202 -12.57 -2.44 18.10
C GLY A 202 -14.03 -2.61 18.54
N ALA A 203 -14.95 -2.08 17.72
CA ALA A 203 -16.39 -2.17 17.99
C ALA A 203 -16.94 -3.61 17.98
N GLU A 204 -16.29 -4.52 17.24
CA GLU A 204 -16.62 -5.94 17.23
C GLU A 204 -16.07 -6.61 18.50
N HIS A 205 -16.92 -7.35 19.21
CA HIS A 205 -16.52 -8.06 20.42
C HIS A 205 -15.54 -9.19 20.08
N ARG A 206 -14.32 -9.13 20.62
CA ARG A 206 -13.29 -10.16 20.42
C ARG A 206 -12.76 -10.68 21.76
N PRO A 207 -13.52 -11.55 22.45
CA PRO A 207 -13.17 -12.00 23.79
C PRO A 207 -11.80 -12.69 23.83
N GLY A 208 -10.99 -12.32 24.82
CA GLY A 208 -9.69 -12.96 25.06
C GLY A 208 -8.61 -12.62 24.04
N LEU A 209 -8.85 -11.71 23.09
CA LEU A 209 -7.78 -11.16 22.26
C LEU A 209 -7.03 -10.10 23.08
N GLU A 210 -5.82 -10.43 23.50
CA GLU A 210 -4.99 -9.54 24.30
C GLU A 210 -4.05 -8.71 23.41
N ARG A 211 -3.78 -7.48 23.86
CA ARG A 211 -2.80 -6.60 23.20
C ARG A 211 -1.41 -7.20 23.32
N ILE A 212 -0.61 -7.06 22.25
CA ILE A 212 0.82 -7.34 22.33
C ILE A 212 1.50 -6.26 23.19
N PRO A 213 2.35 -6.64 24.17
CA PRO A 213 3.13 -5.67 24.94
C PRO A 213 3.95 -4.74 24.04
N PRO A 214 4.23 -3.50 24.45
CA PRO A 214 4.97 -2.53 23.60
C PRO A 214 6.43 -2.95 23.33
N HIS A 215 7.00 -3.81 24.18
CA HIS A 215 8.36 -4.34 24.05
C HIS A 215 8.40 -5.83 24.42
N GLY A 216 9.45 -6.51 24.00
CA GLY A 216 9.69 -7.95 24.17
C GLY A 216 9.15 -8.79 23.02
N GLU A 217 9.70 -10.00 22.88
CA GLU A 217 9.10 -11.02 22.01
C GLU A 217 7.72 -11.41 22.57
N ALA A 218 6.74 -11.54 21.68
CA ALA A 218 5.40 -11.98 22.02
C ALA A 218 4.88 -12.98 20.99
N ARG A 219 4.07 -13.92 21.47
CA ARG A 219 3.32 -14.85 20.62
C ARG A 219 1.84 -14.72 20.94
N VAL A 220 1.03 -14.59 19.90
CA VAL A 220 -0.43 -14.61 20.00
C VAL A 220 -0.92 -15.86 19.30
N SER A 221 -1.73 -16.66 19.99
CA SER A 221 -2.52 -17.75 19.42
C SER A 221 -3.93 -17.57 19.96
N TRP A 222 -4.84 -17.16 19.10
CA TRP A 222 -6.19 -16.76 19.49
C TRP A 222 -7.22 -17.33 18.53
N ARG A 223 -8.38 -17.72 19.07
CA ARG A 223 -9.57 -18.15 18.34
C ARG A 223 -10.76 -17.37 18.85
N ASN A 224 -11.59 -16.91 17.92
CA ASN A 224 -12.83 -16.27 18.29
C ASN A 224 -13.78 -17.32 18.91
N PRO A 225 -14.33 -17.10 20.12
CA PRO A 225 -15.32 -18.01 20.69
C PRO A 225 -16.64 -18.03 19.91
N GLU A 226 -16.93 -16.99 19.12
CA GLU A 226 -18.09 -16.97 18.24
C GLU A 226 -17.80 -17.80 16.98
N PRO A 227 -18.56 -18.89 16.73
CA PRO A 227 -18.24 -19.85 15.67
C PRO A 227 -18.46 -19.30 14.25
N ASP A 228 -19.19 -18.20 14.12
CA ASP A 228 -19.52 -17.57 12.84
C ASP A 228 -18.94 -16.16 12.66
N ALA A 229 -18.05 -15.75 13.57
CA ALA A 229 -17.34 -14.49 13.43
C ALA A 229 -16.47 -14.46 12.17
N PHE A 230 -16.44 -13.30 11.51
CA PHE A 230 -15.65 -13.10 10.29
C PHE A 230 -14.16 -13.32 10.57
N LEU A 231 -13.59 -12.60 11.54
CA LEU A 231 -12.24 -12.88 12.04
C LEU A 231 -12.32 -13.96 13.13
N SER A 232 -11.93 -15.17 12.74
CA SER A 232 -12.15 -16.39 13.53
C SER A 232 -10.89 -16.92 14.23
N GLY A 233 -9.71 -16.40 13.89
CA GLY A 233 -8.45 -16.75 14.56
C GLY A 233 -7.27 -15.89 14.13
N ILE A 234 -6.28 -15.79 15.02
CA ILE A 234 -5.02 -15.07 14.84
C ILE A 234 -3.88 -15.96 15.33
N GLU A 235 -2.82 -16.06 14.53
CA GLU A 235 -1.50 -16.52 14.97
C GLU A 235 -0.50 -15.42 14.66
N ALA A 236 0.22 -14.93 15.67
CA ALA A 236 1.22 -13.89 15.46
C ALA A 236 2.47 -14.14 16.28
N ARG A 237 3.60 -13.67 15.75
CA ARG A 237 4.85 -13.58 16.47
C ARG A 237 5.44 -12.20 16.26
N ALA A 238 5.57 -11.43 17.34
CA ALA A 238 6.24 -10.15 17.37
C ALA A 238 7.65 -10.33 17.94
N ARG A 239 8.65 -9.78 17.25
CA ARG A 239 10.06 -9.85 17.62
C ARG A 239 10.66 -8.45 17.74
N ASP A 240 11.64 -8.32 18.62
CA ASP A 240 12.34 -7.07 18.90
C ASP A 240 13.72 -7.01 18.24
N GLY A 241 14.36 -5.83 18.31
CA GLY A 241 15.72 -5.61 17.85
C GLY A 241 15.86 -5.98 16.37
N PHE A 242 17.01 -6.50 15.96
CA PHE A 242 17.28 -6.83 14.55
C PHE A 242 16.35 -7.90 13.94
N ALA A 243 15.58 -8.63 14.75
CA ALA A 243 14.67 -9.67 14.31
C ALA A 243 13.24 -9.15 14.03
N TYR A 244 12.98 -7.85 14.17
CA TYR A 244 11.63 -7.28 13.96
C TYR A 244 11.05 -7.62 12.58
N THR A 245 11.91 -7.71 11.55
CA THR A 245 11.52 -8.02 10.18
C THR A 245 11.08 -9.47 9.97
N ASP A 246 11.40 -10.37 10.91
CA ASP A 246 10.95 -11.77 10.94
C ASP A 246 9.64 -11.96 11.72
N SER A 247 9.06 -10.89 12.26
CA SER A 247 7.72 -10.93 12.85
C SER A 247 6.69 -11.35 11.80
N PHE A 248 5.60 -11.98 12.23
CA PHE A 248 4.51 -12.36 11.33
C PHE A 248 3.13 -12.23 11.99
N LEU A 249 2.12 -12.04 11.14
CA LEU A 249 0.71 -12.13 11.49
C LEU A 249 -0.03 -12.98 10.46
N ALA A 250 -0.55 -14.12 10.89
CA ALA A 250 -1.48 -14.94 10.13
C ALA A 250 -2.89 -14.84 10.70
N GLN A 251 -3.90 -14.83 9.83
CA GLN A 251 -5.28 -14.62 10.20
C GLN A 251 -6.20 -15.63 9.52
N ARG A 252 -7.18 -16.13 10.28
CA ARG A 252 -8.20 -17.06 9.81
C ARG A 252 -9.52 -16.32 9.70
N LEU A 253 -10.07 -16.25 8.49
CA LEU A 253 -11.34 -15.58 8.22
C LEU A 253 -12.39 -16.60 7.80
N GLN A 254 -13.57 -16.59 8.43
CA GLN A 254 -14.72 -17.34 7.96
C GLN A 254 -15.61 -16.42 7.14
N LEU A 255 -15.77 -16.71 5.85
CA LEU A 255 -16.61 -15.88 4.99
C LEU A 255 -18.09 -16.08 5.32
N PRO A 256 -18.93 -15.03 5.22
CA PRO A 256 -20.35 -15.16 5.47
C PRO A 256 -20.98 -16.17 4.50
N PRO A 257 -21.73 -17.17 4.98
CA PRO A 257 -22.26 -18.22 4.12
C PRO A 257 -23.41 -17.72 3.26
N ALA A 258 -23.48 -18.18 2.00
CA ALA A 258 -24.68 -18.00 1.19
C ALA A 258 -25.82 -18.89 1.70
N ALA A 259 -27.07 -18.52 1.39
CA ALA A 259 -28.22 -19.35 1.71
C ALA A 259 -28.09 -20.74 1.04
N GLY A 260 -28.19 -21.81 1.84
CA GLY A 260 -28.05 -23.19 1.35
C GLY A 260 -26.61 -23.65 1.10
N ALA A 261 -25.59 -22.87 1.51
CA ALA A 261 -24.19 -23.27 1.39
C ALA A 261 -23.93 -24.62 2.09
N THR A 262 -23.34 -25.56 1.36
CA THR A 262 -23.06 -26.93 1.84
C THR A 262 -21.72 -27.07 2.55
N ARG A 263 -20.85 -26.05 2.45
CA ARG A 263 -19.50 -26.00 2.99
C ARG A 263 -19.18 -24.59 3.45
N LYS A 264 -18.39 -24.41 4.51
CA LYS A 264 -17.86 -23.10 4.87
C LYS A 264 -16.67 -22.75 3.95
N VAL A 265 -16.41 -21.47 3.75
CA VAL A 265 -15.20 -20.98 3.09
C VAL A 265 -14.35 -20.24 4.10
N ILE A 266 -13.11 -20.71 4.28
CA ILE A 266 -12.13 -20.17 5.21
C ILE A 266 -11.00 -19.53 4.41
N VAL A 267 -10.79 -18.23 4.59
CA VAL A 267 -9.60 -17.55 4.07
C VAL A 267 -8.50 -17.62 5.11
N ILE A 268 -7.31 -18.09 4.73
CA ILE A 268 -6.11 -18.04 5.55
C ILE A 268 -5.20 -16.97 4.97
N GLY A 269 -5.19 -15.82 5.64
CA GLY A 269 -4.32 -14.70 5.35
C GLY A 269 -2.94 -14.93 5.95
N LEU A 270 -1.91 -14.84 5.11
CA LEU A 270 -0.52 -15.03 5.46
C LEU A 270 0.24 -13.72 5.33
N ASP A 271 1.13 -13.47 6.28
CA ASP A 271 2.16 -12.46 6.16
C ASP A 271 3.24 -12.96 5.21
N THR A 272 3.25 -12.41 4.01
CA THR A 272 4.18 -12.79 2.94
C THR A 272 5.49 -12.02 2.98
N ASN A 273 5.79 -11.32 4.07
CA ASN A 273 6.86 -10.35 4.14
C ASN A 273 7.82 -10.62 5.32
N GLN A 274 8.16 -11.89 5.57
CA GLN A 274 9.17 -12.26 6.57
C GLN A 274 10.58 -12.05 6.01
N ALA A 275 11.08 -10.82 6.08
CA ALA A 275 12.32 -10.37 5.43
C ALA A 275 13.49 -10.21 6.43
N GLY A 276 13.83 -11.29 7.15
CA GLY A 276 15.00 -11.36 8.03
C GLY A 276 16.32 -10.94 7.34
N PRO A 277 17.36 -10.53 8.09
CA PRO A 277 18.64 -10.07 7.54
C PRO A 277 19.26 -10.99 6.48
N LEU A 278 19.21 -12.31 6.71
CA LEU A 278 19.74 -13.31 5.76
C LEU A 278 18.96 -13.35 4.44
N VAL A 279 17.64 -13.20 4.51
CA VAL A 279 16.76 -13.20 3.34
C VAL A 279 17.00 -11.93 2.51
N SER A 280 17.07 -10.77 3.15
CA SER A 280 17.38 -9.50 2.48
C SER A 280 18.77 -9.53 1.82
N ALA A 281 19.78 -10.09 2.50
CA ALA A 281 21.12 -10.26 1.96
C ALA A 281 21.12 -11.13 0.69
N TRP A 282 20.39 -12.23 0.73
CA TRP A 282 20.31 -13.16 -0.39
C TRP A 282 19.60 -12.57 -1.61
N ASP A 283 18.47 -11.90 -1.42
CA ASP A 283 17.74 -11.24 -2.51
C ASP A 283 18.57 -10.13 -3.17
N THR A 284 19.27 -9.33 -2.36
CA THR A 284 20.18 -8.29 -2.83
C THR A 284 21.34 -8.88 -3.64
N LEU A 285 21.94 -9.98 -3.17
CA LEU A 285 23.00 -10.70 -3.91
C LEU A 285 22.50 -11.26 -5.25
N MET A 286 21.21 -11.57 -5.36
CA MET A 286 20.56 -11.98 -6.60
C MET A 286 20.11 -10.81 -7.50
N GLY A 287 20.46 -9.57 -7.13
CA GLY A 287 20.12 -8.36 -7.89
C GLY A 287 18.64 -7.96 -7.80
N ARG A 288 17.93 -8.37 -6.75
CA ARG A 288 16.51 -8.04 -6.53
C ARG A 288 16.37 -6.92 -5.51
N SER A 289 15.39 -6.05 -5.71
CA SER A 289 15.06 -5.03 -4.71
C SER A 289 14.51 -5.70 -3.44
N PRO A 290 14.99 -5.33 -2.24
CA PRO A 290 14.38 -5.76 -0.98
C PRO A 290 12.86 -5.54 -0.99
N GLY A 291 12.08 -6.51 -0.53
CA GLY A 291 10.61 -6.40 -0.47
C GLY A 291 9.86 -6.64 -1.79
N SER A 292 10.56 -6.86 -2.92
CA SER A 292 9.91 -7.32 -4.18
C SER A 292 9.60 -8.82 -4.20
N VAL A 293 10.27 -9.58 -3.33
CA VAL A 293 10.08 -11.03 -3.19
C VAL A 293 9.45 -11.30 -1.84
N GLY A 294 8.32 -12.00 -1.88
CA GLY A 294 7.62 -12.40 -0.66
C GLY A 294 8.20 -13.67 -0.06
N HIS A 295 8.29 -13.69 1.26
CA HIS A 295 8.83 -14.80 2.05
C HIS A 295 7.87 -15.18 3.18
N ILE A 296 7.65 -16.48 3.30
CA ILE A 296 6.88 -17.14 4.35
C ILE A 296 7.80 -18.18 4.96
N HIS A 297 8.02 -18.10 6.27
CA HIS A 297 8.89 -19.00 7.02
C HIS A 297 8.13 -20.21 7.57
N PRO A 298 8.85 -21.31 7.87
CA PRO A 298 8.23 -22.53 8.42
C PRO A 298 7.47 -22.30 9.74
N ASP A 299 7.87 -21.34 10.57
CA ASP A 299 7.23 -21.08 11.86
C ASP A 299 5.81 -20.54 11.72
N GLN A 300 5.58 -19.63 10.76
CA GLN A 300 4.23 -19.18 10.40
C GLN A 300 3.37 -20.33 9.86
N LEU A 301 3.91 -21.15 8.94
CA LEU A 301 3.17 -22.30 8.41
C LEU A 301 2.82 -23.33 9.49
N SER A 302 3.74 -23.57 10.42
CA SER A 302 3.53 -24.46 11.57
C SER A 302 2.42 -23.93 12.48
N ALA A 303 2.34 -22.61 12.68
CA ALA A 303 1.32 -22.00 13.52
C ALA A 303 -0.10 -22.21 12.97
N ILE A 304 -0.27 -22.22 11.65
CA ILE A 304 -1.58 -22.39 11.01
C ILE A 304 -1.97 -23.84 10.68
N GLU A 305 -1.08 -24.82 10.89
CA GLU A 305 -1.35 -26.23 10.52
C GLU A 305 -2.62 -26.77 11.17
N GLY A 306 -2.90 -26.37 12.41
CA GLY A 306 -4.12 -26.74 13.12
C GLY A 306 -5.39 -26.28 12.40
N TRP A 307 -5.38 -25.07 11.81
CA TRP A 307 -6.51 -24.53 11.05
C TRP A 307 -6.75 -25.30 9.76
N ILE A 308 -5.69 -25.72 9.08
CA ILE A 308 -5.77 -26.54 7.87
C ILE A 308 -6.34 -27.92 8.21
N LYS A 309 -5.87 -28.54 9.29
CA LYS A 309 -6.37 -29.84 9.75
C LYS A 309 -7.86 -29.77 10.08
N GLU A 310 -8.29 -28.76 10.82
CA GLU A 310 -9.71 -28.52 11.15
C GLU A 310 -10.55 -28.38 9.89
N ALA A 311 -10.11 -27.59 8.90
CA ALA A 311 -10.83 -27.40 7.64
C ALA A 311 -10.94 -28.72 6.84
N ILE A 312 -9.89 -29.54 6.82
CA ILE A 312 -9.90 -30.86 6.17
C ILE A 312 -10.92 -31.79 6.85
N GLU A 313 -10.93 -31.83 8.19
CA GLU A 313 -11.84 -32.66 8.97
C GLU A 313 -13.31 -32.26 8.75
N ARG A 314 -13.56 -30.97 8.56
CA ARG A 314 -14.91 -30.42 8.32
C ARG A 314 -15.31 -30.35 6.85
N ASN A 315 -14.42 -30.70 5.93
CA ASN A 315 -14.62 -30.56 4.48
C ASN A 315 -14.94 -29.12 4.05
N ASP A 316 -14.37 -28.14 4.76
CA ASP A 316 -14.46 -26.71 4.41
C ASP A 316 -13.58 -26.41 3.18
N ILE A 317 -13.93 -25.35 2.45
CA ILE A 317 -13.09 -24.80 1.38
C ILE A 317 -12.08 -23.83 2.00
N VAL A 318 -10.80 -24.06 1.77
CA VAL A 318 -9.71 -23.15 2.17
C VAL A 318 -9.24 -22.33 0.98
N VAL A 319 -9.24 -21.01 1.15
CA VAL A 319 -8.63 -20.03 0.23
C VAL A 319 -7.42 -19.43 0.94
N PHE A 320 -6.29 -19.29 0.25
CA PHE A 320 -5.14 -18.60 0.82
C PHE A 320 -5.12 -17.14 0.36
N ALA A 321 -4.62 -16.25 1.20
CA ALA A 321 -4.44 -14.84 0.86
C ALA A 321 -3.09 -14.36 1.37
N GLY A 322 -2.48 -13.41 0.68
CA GLY A 322 -1.24 -12.76 1.08
C GLY A 322 -0.98 -11.53 0.23
N HIS A 323 -0.05 -10.69 0.63
CA HIS A 323 0.25 -9.47 -0.11
C HIS A 323 0.90 -9.75 -1.46
N HIS A 324 2.04 -10.43 -1.46
CA HIS A 324 2.77 -10.75 -2.69
C HIS A 324 2.00 -11.74 -3.57
N ASN A 325 2.00 -11.51 -4.88
CA ASN A 325 1.45 -12.45 -5.85
C ASN A 325 2.28 -13.75 -5.92
N TRP A 326 1.65 -14.83 -6.39
CA TRP A 326 2.20 -16.18 -6.31
C TRP A 326 3.62 -16.29 -6.87
N ASN A 327 3.87 -15.71 -8.06
CA ASN A 327 5.17 -15.82 -8.72
C ASN A 327 6.26 -14.95 -8.09
N SER A 328 5.89 -13.95 -7.28
CA SER A 328 6.82 -13.12 -6.52
C SER A 328 7.15 -13.73 -5.16
N LEU A 329 6.49 -14.81 -4.75
CA LEU A 329 6.93 -15.60 -3.60
C LEU A 329 8.23 -16.36 -3.93
N GLY A 330 9.19 -16.29 -3.00
CA GLY A 330 10.42 -17.07 -3.05
C GLY A 330 10.13 -18.57 -3.27
N LEU A 331 11.00 -19.25 -4.03
CA LEU A 331 10.83 -20.68 -4.33
C LEU A 331 10.65 -21.55 -3.08
N PRO A 332 11.40 -21.34 -1.96
CA PRO A 332 11.17 -22.08 -0.73
C PRO A 332 9.75 -21.89 -0.20
N SER A 333 9.26 -20.65 -0.13
CA SER A 333 7.91 -20.32 0.36
C SER A 333 6.82 -20.92 -0.53
N ARG A 334 6.93 -20.83 -1.86
CA ARG A 334 6.00 -21.50 -2.78
C ARG A 334 5.99 -23.02 -2.60
N THR A 335 7.15 -23.62 -2.39
CA THR A 335 7.28 -25.08 -2.22
C THR A 335 6.61 -25.54 -0.93
N LEU A 336 6.92 -24.88 0.19
CA LEU A 336 6.32 -25.19 1.48
C LEU A 336 4.81 -24.95 1.48
N LEU A 337 4.36 -23.85 0.89
CA LEU A 337 2.93 -23.54 0.79
C LEU A 337 2.20 -24.52 -0.11
N ARG A 338 2.79 -24.95 -1.25
CA ARG A 338 2.22 -26.04 -2.06
C ARG A 338 2.16 -27.37 -1.32
N LEU A 339 3.17 -27.70 -0.52
CA LEU A 339 3.13 -28.91 0.30
C LEU A 339 1.95 -28.86 1.29
N LEU A 340 1.72 -27.73 1.95
CA LEU A 340 0.58 -27.54 2.84
C LEU A 340 -0.76 -27.63 2.08
N MET A 341 -0.89 -26.89 0.96
CA MET A 341 -2.08 -26.89 0.09
C MET A 341 -2.41 -28.28 -0.48
N SER A 342 -1.40 -29.13 -0.71
CA SER A 342 -1.60 -30.47 -1.27
C SER A 342 -2.44 -31.39 -0.39
N ARG A 343 -2.56 -31.08 0.91
CA ARG A 343 -3.38 -31.81 1.88
C ARG A 343 -4.89 -31.57 1.70
N LEU A 344 -5.26 -30.45 1.06
CA LEU A 344 -6.66 -30.06 0.83
C LEU A 344 -7.27 -30.87 -0.31
N LYS A 345 -8.57 -31.15 -0.27
CA LYS A 345 -9.25 -32.01 -1.24
C LYS A 345 -10.14 -31.28 -2.27
N HIS A 346 -9.95 -29.96 -2.47
CA HIS A 346 -10.99 -29.09 -3.08
C HIS A 346 -10.57 -27.94 -4.05
N PRO A 347 -10.16 -28.08 -5.31
CA PRO A 347 -9.39 -27.00 -6.01
C PRO A 347 -8.49 -26.05 -5.15
N LEU A 348 -7.74 -25.12 -5.74
CA LEU A 348 -6.89 -24.19 -4.96
C LEU A 348 -7.06 -22.76 -5.47
N VAL A 349 -7.22 -21.83 -4.53
CA VAL A 349 -7.32 -20.38 -4.82
C VAL A 349 -6.35 -19.60 -3.93
N TYR A 350 -5.75 -18.56 -4.50
CA TYR A 350 -4.91 -17.56 -3.84
C TYR A 350 -5.40 -16.15 -4.16
N LEU A 351 -5.54 -15.30 -3.14
CA LEU A 351 -5.84 -13.87 -3.29
C LEU A 351 -4.58 -13.05 -3.01
N SER A 352 -4.27 -12.06 -3.86
CA SER A 352 -3.04 -11.26 -3.72
C SER A 352 -3.18 -9.79 -4.14
N ALA A 353 -2.17 -8.97 -3.83
CA ALA A 353 -2.03 -7.55 -4.20
C ALA A 353 -0.59 -7.26 -4.68
N HIS A 354 0.10 -6.23 -4.18
CA HIS A 354 1.53 -5.93 -4.38
C HIS A 354 1.92 -5.45 -5.79
N THR A 355 1.33 -6.04 -6.82
CA THR A 355 1.71 -5.71 -8.20
C THR A 355 1.15 -4.37 -8.66
N HIS A 356 0.18 -3.81 -7.93
CA HIS A 356 -0.63 -2.64 -8.30
C HIS A 356 -1.39 -2.81 -9.62
N ARG A 357 -1.49 -4.05 -10.09
CA ARG A 357 -1.95 -4.36 -11.42
C ARG A 357 -3.35 -4.94 -11.40
N GLY A 358 -3.59 -5.95 -10.58
CA GLY A 358 -4.79 -6.73 -10.66
C GLY A 358 -4.83 -7.59 -11.92
N PHE A 359 -5.13 -8.86 -11.75
CA PHE A 359 -5.15 -9.83 -12.85
C PHE A 359 -5.77 -11.16 -12.39
N TRP A 360 -5.99 -12.04 -13.35
CA TRP A 360 -6.28 -13.44 -13.10
C TRP A 360 -5.14 -14.33 -13.62
N ALA A 361 -4.72 -15.30 -12.82
CA ALA A 361 -3.67 -16.24 -13.22
C ALA A 361 -3.98 -17.68 -12.79
N GLU A 362 -3.50 -18.67 -13.54
CA GLU A 362 -3.55 -20.09 -13.21
C GLU A 362 -2.13 -20.66 -13.16
N HIS A 363 -1.73 -21.11 -11.96
CA HIS A 363 -0.38 -21.61 -11.71
C HIS A 363 -0.35 -23.14 -11.62
N ARG A 364 0.49 -23.76 -12.46
CA ARG A 364 0.77 -25.21 -12.47
C ARG A 364 2.22 -25.56 -12.13
N VAL A 365 3.03 -24.57 -11.77
CA VAL A 365 4.40 -24.81 -11.33
C VAL A 365 4.37 -25.51 -9.97
N LEU A 366 5.25 -26.50 -9.77
CA LEU A 366 5.39 -27.36 -8.58
C LEU A 366 4.28 -28.41 -8.36
N SER A 367 3.16 -28.38 -9.10
CA SER A 367 2.10 -29.38 -9.00
C SER A 367 1.20 -29.38 -10.24
N GLN A 368 0.75 -30.55 -10.68
CA GLN A 368 -0.22 -30.66 -11.77
C GLN A 368 -1.58 -30.03 -11.42
N ARG A 369 -1.94 -29.98 -10.12
CA ARG A 369 -3.18 -29.35 -9.66
C ARG A 369 -3.07 -27.83 -9.78
N PRO A 370 -3.93 -27.19 -10.60
CA PRO A 370 -3.88 -25.75 -10.81
C PRO A 370 -4.18 -24.98 -9.52
N LEU A 371 -3.56 -23.82 -9.38
CA LEU A 371 -3.88 -22.79 -8.39
C LEU A 371 -4.39 -21.56 -9.14
N LEU A 372 -5.63 -21.18 -8.89
CA LEU A 372 -6.19 -19.94 -9.40
C LEU A 372 -5.76 -18.78 -8.50
N GLU A 373 -5.23 -17.73 -9.09
CA GLU A 373 -4.91 -16.49 -8.41
C GLU A 373 -5.81 -15.36 -8.91
N LEU A 374 -6.42 -14.63 -7.98
CA LEU A 374 -6.99 -13.32 -8.23
C LEU A 374 -6.12 -12.29 -7.51
N ASN A 375 -5.43 -11.48 -8.30
CA ASN A 375 -4.72 -10.31 -7.81
C ASN A 375 -5.67 -9.10 -7.84
N VAL A 376 -5.80 -8.38 -6.74
CA VAL A 376 -6.59 -7.14 -6.66
C VAL A 376 -5.78 -5.96 -7.23
N SER A 377 -6.46 -4.89 -7.65
CA SER A 377 -5.77 -3.67 -8.10
C SER A 377 -5.30 -2.83 -6.91
N SER A 378 -4.51 -1.81 -7.19
CA SER A 378 -4.09 -0.80 -6.22
C SER A 378 -5.21 0.22 -5.97
N LEU A 379 -5.25 0.76 -4.75
CA LEU A 379 -6.05 1.93 -4.42
C LEU A 379 -5.31 3.27 -4.62
N SER A 380 -4.01 3.23 -4.89
CA SER A 380 -3.15 4.41 -5.05
C SER A 380 -2.79 4.70 -6.51
N ASP A 381 -2.66 3.66 -7.32
CA ASP A 381 -2.11 3.77 -8.67
C ASP A 381 -3.15 3.35 -9.72
N TRP A 382 -3.22 4.12 -10.82
CA TRP A 382 -4.17 3.82 -11.89
C TRP A 382 -3.82 2.50 -12.61
N PRO A 383 -4.79 1.61 -12.88
CA PRO A 383 -6.23 1.74 -12.61
C PRO A 383 -6.59 1.52 -11.14
N ILE A 384 -7.18 2.57 -10.52
CA ILE A 384 -7.63 2.51 -9.12
C ILE A 384 -8.90 1.67 -9.08
N ALA A 385 -8.80 0.49 -8.47
CA ALA A 385 -9.90 -0.47 -8.42
C ALA A 385 -9.75 -1.44 -7.25
N TYR A 386 -10.88 -2.01 -6.83
CA TYR A 386 -10.92 -3.05 -5.82
C TYR A 386 -11.91 -4.14 -6.24
N ARG A 387 -11.97 -5.25 -5.50
CA ARG A 387 -12.77 -6.42 -5.87
C ARG A 387 -13.87 -6.70 -4.89
N ARG A 388 -15.05 -7.05 -5.41
CA ARG A 388 -16.11 -7.69 -4.65
C ARG A 388 -16.12 -9.18 -4.95
N ILE A 389 -15.75 -9.99 -3.95
CA ILE A 389 -15.39 -11.39 -4.13
C ILE A 389 -16.42 -12.32 -3.50
N SER A 390 -16.87 -13.34 -4.24
CA SER A 390 -17.67 -14.44 -3.70
C SER A 390 -17.27 -15.80 -4.29
N PHE A 391 -17.62 -16.87 -3.59
CA PHE A 391 -17.26 -18.23 -3.97
C PHE A 391 -18.49 -19.09 -4.22
N ALA A 392 -18.42 -19.95 -5.22
CA ALA A 392 -19.41 -20.97 -5.51
C ALA A 392 -18.73 -22.29 -5.90
N PHE A 393 -19.34 -23.42 -5.60
CA PHE A 393 -18.74 -24.73 -5.83
C PHE A 393 -19.68 -25.66 -6.58
N ASP A 394 -19.12 -26.42 -7.52
CA ASP A 394 -19.80 -27.49 -8.22
C ASP A 394 -19.25 -28.82 -7.71
N ASP A 395 -20.06 -29.53 -6.92
CA ASP A 395 -19.69 -30.82 -6.32
C ASP A 395 -19.48 -31.93 -7.37
N LEU A 396 -20.19 -31.89 -8.51
CA LEU A 396 -20.08 -32.92 -9.54
C LEU A 396 -18.78 -32.80 -10.31
N SER A 397 -18.45 -31.58 -10.72
CA SER A 397 -17.23 -31.30 -11.48
C SER A 397 -16.00 -31.04 -10.59
N GLN A 398 -16.19 -30.95 -9.27
CA GLN A 398 -15.17 -30.58 -8.28
C GLN A 398 -14.46 -29.28 -8.68
N ARG A 399 -15.26 -28.25 -8.97
CA ARG A 399 -14.76 -26.94 -9.42
C ARG A 399 -15.17 -25.86 -8.44
N LEU A 400 -14.23 -24.96 -8.16
CA LEU A 400 -14.46 -23.74 -7.38
C LEU A 400 -14.50 -22.56 -8.34
N LEU A 401 -15.63 -21.86 -8.38
CA LEU A 401 -15.81 -20.60 -9.08
C LEU A 401 -15.54 -19.44 -8.12
N VAL A 402 -14.69 -18.52 -8.56
CA VAL A 402 -14.40 -17.26 -7.88
C VAL A 402 -15.02 -16.16 -8.73
N ARG A 403 -15.93 -15.38 -8.13
CA ARG A 403 -16.39 -14.11 -8.70
C ARG A 403 -15.61 -13.00 -8.04
N GLY A 404 -15.13 -12.04 -8.83
CA GLY A 404 -14.33 -10.90 -8.42
C GLY A 404 -14.73 -9.69 -9.27
N GLU A 405 -15.90 -9.12 -8.97
CA GLU A 405 -16.41 -7.93 -9.65
C GLU A 405 -15.46 -6.75 -9.41
N ILE A 406 -15.14 -5.98 -10.45
CA ILE A 406 -14.36 -4.74 -10.31
C ILE A 406 -15.27 -3.68 -9.72
N LEU A 407 -14.76 -2.95 -8.73
CA LEU A 407 -15.38 -1.75 -8.18
C LEU A 407 -14.42 -0.54 -8.24
N PRO A 408 -14.96 0.69 -8.33
CA PRO A 408 -16.38 1.00 -8.52
C PRO A 408 -16.86 0.63 -9.94
N ASN A 409 -18.17 0.45 -10.08
CA ASN A 409 -18.75 -0.04 -11.33
C ASN A 409 -20.03 0.68 -11.77
N ALA A 410 -20.59 1.56 -10.93
CA ALA A 410 -21.81 2.30 -11.21
C ALA A 410 -22.96 1.40 -11.74
N GLY A 411 -23.08 0.16 -11.25
CA GLY A 411 -24.14 -0.78 -11.60
C GLY A 411 -23.98 -1.51 -12.95
N ARG A 412 -22.82 -1.41 -13.61
CA ARG A 412 -22.51 -2.13 -14.86
C ARG A 412 -21.11 -2.75 -14.83
N GLN A 413 -20.88 -3.80 -15.61
CA GLN A 413 -19.55 -4.41 -15.70
C GLN A 413 -18.54 -3.42 -16.29
N ILE A 414 -17.35 -3.36 -15.69
CA ILE A 414 -16.22 -2.58 -16.18
C ILE A 414 -15.45 -3.40 -17.22
N GLU A 415 -15.41 -2.90 -18.46
CA GLU A 415 -14.76 -3.59 -19.58
C GLU A 415 -13.56 -2.83 -20.14
N SER A 416 -13.31 -1.59 -19.69
CA SER A 416 -12.23 -0.72 -20.16
C SER A 416 -11.80 0.29 -19.08
N TYR A 417 -10.65 0.94 -19.26
CA TYR A 417 -10.26 2.07 -18.42
C TYR A 417 -11.25 3.24 -18.55
N ALA A 418 -11.81 3.45 -19.73
CA ALA A 418 -12.83 4.47 -19.94
C ALA A 418 -14.09 4.19 -19.12
N ASP A 419 -14.48 2.92 -18.98
CA ASP A 419 -15.63 2.55 -18.13
C ASP A 419 -15.33 2.78 -16.65
N LEU A 420 -14.14 2.39 -16.19
CA LEU A 420 -13.70 2.59 -14.81
C LEU A 420 -13.62 4.10 -14.47
N ALA A 421 -13.05 4.90 -15.36
CA ALA A 421 -12.95 6.35 -15.19
C ALA A 421 -14.35 6.98 -15.08
N LYS A 422 -15.28 6.59 -15.96
CA LYS A 422 -16.67 7.05 -15.90
C LYS A 422 -17.37 6.61 -14.61
N ALA A 423 -17.12 5.41 -14.11
CA ALA A 423 -17.68 4.94 -12.85
C ALA A 423 -17.19 5.82 -11.69
N TRP A 424 -15.88 6.07 -11.61
CA TRP A 424 -15.31 6.98 -10.62
C TRP A 424 -15.85 8.40 -10.74
N GLU A 425 -15.89 8.98 -11.94
CA GLU A 425 -16.44 10.33 -12.17
C GLU A 425 -17.90 10.45 -11.72
N ALA A 426 -18.73 9.45 -12.04
CA ALA A 426 -20.14 9.44 -11.64
C ALA A 426 -20.32 9.28 -10.13
N GLU A 427 -19.53 8.40 -9.51
CA GLU A 427 -19.61 8.12 -8.08
C GLU A 427 -19.03 9.23 -7.22
N THR A 428 -18.02 9.96 -7.70
CA THR A 428 -17.31 10.99 -6.92
C THR A 428 -17.61 12.40 -7.41
N CYS A 429 -17.02 12.81 -8.54
CA CYS A 429 -17.13 14.17 -9.06
C CYS A 429 -18.60 14.60 -9.28
N GLY A 430 -19.43 13.70 -9.81
CA GLY A 430 -20.86 13.93 -9.98
C GLY A 430 -21.60 14.18 -8.66
N ARG A 431 -21.21 13.49 -7.58
CA ARG A 431 -21.78 13.71 -6.23
C ARG A 431 -21.24 14.96 -5.55
N ALA A 432 -20.00 15.35 -5.84
CA ALA A 432 -19.41 16.60 -5.38
C ALA A 432 -20.06 17.84 -6.05
N GLY A 433 -20.67 17.64 -7.22
CA GLY A 433 -21.30 18.69 -8.02
C GLY A 433 -20.28 19.63 -8.65
N VAL A 434 -19.10 19.11 -9.03
CA VAL A 434 -18.02 19.90 -9.63
C VAL A 434 -17.95 19.74 -11.14
N ASP A 435 -17.41 20.76 -11.81
CA ASP A 435 -17.07 20.69 -13.23
C ASP A 435 -15.81 19.84 -13.43
N VAL A 436 -16.02 18.59 -13.86
CA VAL A 436 -14.94 17.61 -14.09
C VAL A 436 -13.92 18.11 -15.11
N ALA A 437 -14.34 18.85 -16.14
CA ALA A 437 -13.42 19.33 -17.17
C ALA A 437 -12.45 20.36 -16.59
N ARG A 438 -12.98 21.28 -15.76
CA ARG A 438 -12.16 22.27 -15.05
C ARG A 438 -11.18 21.62 -14.07
N ILE A 439 -11.67 20.72 -13.19
CA ILE A 439 -10.80 20.02 -12.23
C ILE A 439 -9.69 19.24 -12.94
N ARG A 440 -10.02 18.57 -14.05
CA ARG A 440 -9.03 17.84 -14.84
C ARG A 440 -7.96 18.75 -15.44
N GLU A 441 -8.34 19.94 -15.93
CA GLU A 441 -7.38 20.92 -16.47
C GLU A 441 -6.48 21.50 -15.36
N GLU A 442 -7.06 21.78 -14.20
CA GLU A 442 -6.36 22.28 -13.02
C GLU A 442 -5.36 21.25 -12.46
N ASP A 443 -5.81 20.01 -12.22
CA ASP A 443 -4.96 18.90 -11.75
C ASP A 443 -3.88 18.57 -12.80
N LEU A 444 -4.19 18.68 -14.10
CA LEU A 444 -3.20 18.49 -15.17
C LEU A 444 -2.05 19.50 -15.10
N GLY A 445 -2.34 20.75 -14.73
CA GLY A 445 -1.33 21.77 -14.49
C GLY A 445 -0.39 21.38 -13.35
N ILE A 446 -0.96 20.97 -12.20
CA ILE A 446 -0.21 20.60 -11.00
C ILE A 446 0.64 19.35 -11.24
N VAL A 447 0.06 18.31 -11.85
CA VAL A 447 0.79 17.07 -12.16
C VAL A 447 1.94 17.35 -13.12
N ARG A 448 1.75 18.19 -14.14
CA ARG A 448 2.84 18.58 -15.05
C ARG A 448 3.93 19.34 -14.33
N GLU A 449 3.59 20.32 -13.50
CA GLU A 449 4.55 21.09 -12.71
C GLU A 449 5.37 20.16 -11.80
N GLN A 450 4.70 19.24 -11.08
CA GLN A 450 5.39 18.25 -10.27
C GLN A 450 6.33 17.38 -11.12
N ARG A 451 5.89 16.90 -12.28
CA ARG A 451 6.72 16.08 -13.18
C ARG A 451 7.91 16.83 -13.75
N GLU A 452 7.72 18.08 -14.13
CA GLU A 452 8.78 18.95 -14.65
C GLU A 452 9.79 19.35 -13.56
N SER A 453 9.35 19.36 -12.30
CA SER A 453 10.23 19.59 -11.15
C SER A 453 11.11 18.38 -10.77
N ARG A 454 10.82 17.20 -11.34
CA ARG A 454 11.60 15.99 -11.06
C ARG A 454 13.04 16.16 -11.54
N GLY A 455 13.98 15.86 -10.66
CA GLY A 455 15.39 15.85 -11.01
C GLY A 455 15.75 14.79 -12.07
N THR A 456 17.02 14.74 -12.47
CA THR A 456 17.53 13.71 -13.38
C THR A 456 18.25 12.61 -12.59
N LEU A 457 18.30 11.36 -13.10
CA LEU A 457 19.12 10.31 -12.47
C LEU A 457 20.57 10.71 -12.27
N LEU A 458 21.13 11.51 -13.19
CA LEU A 458 22.49 11.98 -13.05
C LEU A 458 22.62 12.95 -11.87
N GLY A 459 21.65 13.85 -11.69
CA GLY A 459 21.55 14.71 -10.51
C GLY A 459 21.44 13.88 -9.23
N TRP A 460 20.51 12.92 -9.21
CA TRP A 460 20.32 11.99 -8.11
C TRP A 460 21.60 11.19 -7.76
N LEU A 461 22.31 10.64 -8.74
CA LEU A 461 23.56 9.91 -8.51
C LEU A 461 24.68 10.81 -7.96
N LEU A 462 24.71 12.09 -8.35
CA LEU A 462 25.69 13.05 -7.84
C LEU A 462 25.41 13.45 -6.38
N GLU A 463 24.14 13.53 -5.98
CA GLU A 463 23.73 13.76 -4.57
C GLU A 463 24.18 12.63 -3.63
N ALA A 464 24.25 11.39 -4.13
CA ALA A 464 24.71 10.25 -3.34
C ALA A 464 26.20 10.29 -2.95
N ILE A 465 26.97 11.29 -3.43
CA ILE A 465 28.40 11.44 -3.15
C ILE A 465 28.58 12.47 -2.00
N PRO A 466 28.89 12.04 -0.76
CA PRO A 466 28.97 12.93 0.37
C PRO A 466 30.25 13.76 0.31
N LEU A 467 30.16 14.99 -0.22
CA LEU A 467 31.29 15.92 -0.33
C LEU A 467 31.09 17.23 0.43
N CYS A 468 29.91 17.53 0.99
CA CYS A 468 29.61 18.83 1.64
C CYS A 468 28.24 18.90 2.35
N GLU A 469 28.04 19.91 3.21
CA GLU A 469 26.76 20.25 3.85
C GLU A 469 25.77 20.92 2.87
N SER A 470 26.28 21.59 1.81
CA SER A 470 25.49 22.13 0.69
C SER A 470 25.13 21.08 -0.39
N CYS A 471 25.40 19.80 -0.11
CA CYS A 471 25.14 18.73 -1.07
C CYS A 471 23.67 18.26 -1.02
N ASP A 472 22.94 18.59 0.07
CA ASP A 472 21.49 18.37 0.19
C ASP A 472 20.66 19.52 -0.43
N ASP A 473 21.31 20.57 -0.95
CA ASP A 473 20.60 21.72 -1.54
C ASP A 473 19.64 21.29 -2.66
N LEU A 474 20.05 20.35 -3.51
CA LEU A 474 19.23 19.87 -4.63
C LEU A 474 18.05 19.01 -4.15
N LEU A 475 18.28 18.14 -3.15
CA LEU A 475 17.22 17.38 -2.47
C LEU A 475 16.16 18.31 -1.86
N TYR A 476 16.57 19.38 -1.18
CA TYR A 476 15.62 20.37 -0.68
C TYR A 476 14.93 21.13 -1.82
N GLN A 477 15.60 21.40 -2.95
CA GLN A 477 14.96 22.07 -4.10
C GLN A 477 13.81 21.23 -4.66
N HIS A 478 14.03 19.93 -4.86
CA HIS A 478 12.97 19.01 -5.30
C HIS A 478 11.86 18.91 -4.26
N ALA A 479 12.22 18.80 -2.98
CA ALA A 479 11.24 18.74 -1.90
C ALA A 479 10.37 20.02 -1.83
N HIS A 480 10.97 21.20 -2.05
CA HIS A 480 10.25 22.47 -2.15
C HIS A 480 9.25 22.49 -3.29
N ALA A 481 9.69 22.10 -4.49
CA ALA A 481 8.81 22.07 -5.65
C ALA A 481 7.60 21.15 -5.41
N TYR A 482 7.81 20.02 -4.72
CA TYR A 482 6.71 19.16 -4.35
C TYR A 482 5.78 19.76 -3.28
N GLN A 483 6.31 20.44 -2.26
CA GLN A 483 5.47 21.17 -1.31
C GLN A 483 4.70 22.33 -1.98
N ASP A 484 5.29 22.98 -2.98
CA ASP A 484 4.63 24.04 -3.75
C ASP A 484 3.46 23.48 -4.56
N ALA A 485 3.66 22.34 -5.23
CA ALA A 485 2.59 21.63 -5.92
C ALA A 485 1.46 21.19 -4.95
N MET A 486 1.79 20.76 -3.73
CA MET A 486 0.79 20.49 -2.69
C MET A 486 0.03 21.74 -2.24
N LEU A 487 0.72 22.86 -2.04
CA LEU A 487 0.08 24.13 -1.70
C LEU A 487 -0.83 24.62 -2.82
N HIS A 488 -0.44 24.42 -4.09
CA HIS A 488 -1.31 24.71 -5.24
C HIS A 488 -2.58 23.84 -5.24
N ALA A 489 -2.45 22.53 -5.01
CA ALA A 489 -3.62 21.64 -4.89
C ALA A 489 -4.53 22.08 -3.73
N LEU A 490 -3.96 22.44 -2.58
CA LEU A 490 -4.71 22.90 -1.42
C LEU A 490 -5.37 24.27 -1.62
N LEU A 491 -4.73 25.20 -2.34
CA LEU A 491 -5.30 26.50 -2.71
C LEU A 491 -6.52 26.35 -3.62
N GLN A 492 -6.49 25.39 -4.54
CA GLN A 492 -7.66 25.05 -5.36
C GLN A 492 -8.76 24.42 -4.50
N THR A 493 -8.43 23.50 -3.60
CA THR A 493 -9.39 22.92 -2.66
C THR A 493 -10.03 23.99 -1.76
N ASP A 494 -9.27 24.98 -1.30
CA ASP A 494 -9.84 26.09 -0.54
C ASP A 494 -10.87 26.88 -1.37
N GLN A 495 -10.56 27.17 -2.64
CA GLN A 495 -11.47 27.90 -3.53
C GLN A 495 -12.74 27.12 -3.87
N ASP A 496 -12.60 25.85 -4.20
CA ASP A 496 -13.70 25.00 -4.69
C ASP A 496 -14.60 24.47 -3.59
N LEU A 497 -14.00 24.16 -2.43
CA LEU A 497 -14.65 23.46 -1.35
C LEU A 497 -14.73 24.36 -0.12
N LEU A 498 -13.60 24.71 0.47
CA LEU A 498 -13.58 25.24 1.84
C LEU A 498 -14.19 26.63 1.96
N ALA A 499 -14.02 27.50 0.96
CA ALA A 499 -14.58 28.85 0.93
C ALA A 499 -16.12 28.82 0.86
N ALA A 500 -16.69 27.74 0.32
CA ALA A 500 -18.12 27.55 0.18
C ALA A 500 -18.77 26.81 1.37
N LEU A 501 -18.00 26.32 2.35
CA LEU A 501 -18.52 25.55 3.49
C LEU A 501 -19.06 26.48 4.60
N PRO A 502 -20.38 26.54 4.84
CA PRO A 502 -20.95 27.34 5.91
C PRO A 502 -20.62 26.73 7.28
N GLY A 503 -20.24 27.57 8.24
CA GLY A 503 -19.98 27.11 9.62
C GLY A 503 -18.76 26.19 9.76
N ARG A 504 -17.81 26.25 8.81
CA ARG A 504 -16.59 25.43 8.85
C ARG A 504 -15.84 25.64 10.17
N PRO A 505 -15.34 24.57 10.82
CA PRO A 505 -14.43 24.73 11.95
C PRO A 505 -13.25 25.59 11.52
N ALA A 506 -12.77 26.45 12.41
CA ALA A 506 -11.56 27.23 12.15
C ALA A 506 -10.37 26.28 11.95
N VAL A 507 -9.55 26.57 10.94
CA VAL A 507 -8.25 25.92 10.80
C VAL A 507 -7.30 26.62 11.76
N ASP A 508 -6.72 25.87 12.69
CA ASP A 508 -5.68 26.39 13.59
C ASP A 508 -4.37 26.53 12.80
N LEU A 509 -4.22 27.65 12.10
CA LEU A 509 -3.04 27.93 11.31
C LEU A 509 -1.82 28.19 12.21
N PRO A 510 -0.60 27.85 11.73
CA PRO A 510 0.62 28.15 12.46
C PRO A 510 0.74 29.63 12.83
N ALA A 511 1.31 29.94 14.00
CA ALA A 511 1.38 31.30 14.53
C ALA A 511 2.03 32.32 13.58
N TRP A 512 3.02 31.89 12.78
CA TRP A 512 3.71 32.71 11.79
C TRP A 512 2.85 33.05 10.55
N CYS A 513 1.63 32.52 10.44
CA CYS A 513 0.63 33.03 9.50
C CYS A 513 0.02 34.36 9.96
N ASP A 514 0.32 34.87 11.17
CA ASP A 514 -0.08 36.19 11.67
C ASP A 514 -1.59 36.47 11.58
N ALA A 515 -2.42 35.47 11.95
CA ALA A 515 -3.89 35.53 11.89
C ALA A 515 -4.51 35.76 10.48
N ARG A 516 -3.71 35.61 9.41
CA ARG A 516 -4.23 35.57 8.04
C ARG A 516 -5.01 34.29 7.77
N ASP A 517 -5.86 34.31 6.74
CA ASP A 517 -6.45 33.09 6.23
C ASP A 517 -5.40 32.20 5.53
N PHE A 518 -5.80 30.94 5.30
CA PHE A 518 -4.92 29.94 4.69
C PHE A 518 -4.43 30.40 3.32
N ALA A 519 -5.31 30.93 2.48
CA ALA A 519 -4.99 31.30 1.11
C ALA A 519 -3.94 32.41 1.04
N ALA A 520 -4.05 33.44 1.90
CA ALA A 520 -3.06 34.49 2.01
C ALA A 520 -1.73 33.94 2.54
N CYS A 521 -1.74 33.12 3.59
CA CYS A 521 -0.52 32.54 4.15
C CYS A 521 0.22 31.64 3.14
N ALA A 522 -0.50 30.78 2.42
CA ALA A 522 0.08 29.89 1.41
C ALA A 522 0.69 30.68 0.23
N LYS A 523 0.00 31.71 -0.28
CA LYS A 523 0.50 32.54 -1.38
C LYS A 523 1.80 33.27 -1.03
N GLU A 524 1.96 33.69 0.22
CA GLU A 524 3.20 34.32 0.66
C GLU A 524 4.36 33.34 0.76
N LEU A 525 4.14 32.12 1.27
CA LEU A 525 5.18 31.08 1.28
C LEU A 525 5.62 30.69 -0.13
N LEU A 526 4.68 30.62 -1.08
CA LEU A 526 4.97 30.36 -2.49
C LEU A 526 5.80 31.48 -3.13
N ALA A 527 5.61 32.73 -2.68
CA ALA A 527 6.37 33.89 -3.16
C ALA A 527 7.76 34.02 -2.51
N GLU A 528 7.98 33.38 -1.36
CA GLU A 528 9.23 33.48 -0.62
C GLU A 528 10.39 32.77 -1.33
N ARG A 529 11.57 33.39 -1.32
CA ARG A 529 12.81 32.85 -1.89
C ARG A 529 13.87 32.72 -0.80
N SER A 530 14.53 31.57 -0.74
CA SER A 530 15.68 31.35 0.13
C SER A 530 16.97 31.83 -0.52
N THR A 531 17.87 32.42 0.27
CA THR A 531 19.16 32.96 -0.21
C THR A 531 20.36 32.13 0.24
N ASP A 532 20.16 31.19 1.16
CA ASP A 532 21.17 30.26 1.66
C ASP A 532 20.52 28.93 2.08
N PHE A 533 21.33 27.89 2.33
CA PHE A 533 20.83 26.58 2.72
C PHE A 533 19.97 26.62 4.00
N ARG A 534 20.36 27.41 5.00
CA ARG A 534 19.60 27.51 6.26
C ARG A 534 18.19 28.06 6.04
N SER A 535 18.05 29.13 5.27
CA SER A 535 16.77 29.72 4.90
C SER A 535 15.96 28.80 3.98
N HIS A 536 16.63 28.02 3.13
CA HIS A 536 16.02 27.01 2.28
C HIS A 536 15.35 25.91 3.10
N VAL A 537 16.08 25.35 4.06
CA VAL A 537 15.54 24.37 5.01
C VAL A 537 14.41 24.97 5.85
N ALA A 538 14.57 26.20 6.36
CA ALA A 538 13.54 26.86 7.17
C ALA A 538 12.24 27.13 6.39
N LEU A 539 12.33 27.50 5.11
CA LEU A 539 11.18 27.68 4.24
C LEU A 539 10.48 26.34 3.98
N PHE A 540 11.23 25.25 3.74
CA PHE A 540 10.66 23.92 3.49
C PHE A 540 9.79 23.50 4.67
N ARG A 541 10.31 23.67 5.89
CA ARG A 541 9.59 23.32 7.12
C ARG A 541 8.28 24.07 7.28
N ARG A 542 8.26 25.37 6.97
CA ARG A 542 7.02 26.17 7.03
C ARG A 542 6.00 25.70 6.00
N LYS A 543 6.43 25.41 4.77
CA LYS A 543 5.56 24.83 3.72
C LYS A 543 5.02 23.46 4.17
N ALA A 544 5.89 22.54 4.58
CA ALA A 544 5.53 21.20 5.05
C ALA A 544 4.57 21.24 6.26
N LEU A 545 4.81 22.14 7.23
CA LEU A 545 3.91 22.33 8.37
C LEU A 545 2.54 22.83 7.91
N LEU A 546 2.47 23.82 7.02
CA LEU A 546 1.20 24.34 6.52
C LEU A 546 0.41 23.28 5.73
N VAL A 547 1.10 22.53 4.86
CA VAL A 547 0.52 21.39 4.15
C VAL A 547 -0.02 20.36 5.16
N ALA A 548 0.77 19.96 6.15
CA ALA A 548 0.33 19.02 7.18
C ALA A 548 -0.89 19.52 7.97
N THR A 549 -0.89 20.80 8.38
CA THR A 549 -2.00 21.42 9.11
C THR A 549 -3.29 21.36 8.31
N LEU A 550 -3.27 21.77 7.05
CA LEU A 550 -4.48 21.76 6.24
C LEU A 550 -4.90 20.33 5.89
N ASN A 551 -3.95 19.44 5.61
CA ASN A 551 -4.24 18.04 5.34
C ASN A 551 -4.93 17.35 6.52
N ASP A 552 -4.40 17.54 7.75
CA ASP A 552 -5.03 17.03 8.98
C ASP A 552 -6.40 17.69 9.26
N TYR A 553 -6.63 18.92 8.76
CA TYR A 553 -7.96 19.54 8.80
C TYR A 553 -8.94 18.91 7.80
N LEU A 554 -8.49 18.61 6.58
CA LEU A 554 -9.33 17.99 5.56
C LEU A 554 -9.85 16.62 6.01
N ASP A 555 -9.09 15.89 6.83
CA ASP A 555 -9.50 14.61 7.43
C ASP A 555 -10.75 14.76 8.33
N LYS A 556 -10.97 15.95 8.91
CA LYS A 556 -12.13 16.25 9.78
C LYS A 556 -13.41 16.53 8.99
N LEU A 557 -13.33 16.74 7.69
CA LEU A 557 -14.50 16.94 6.84
C LEU A 557 -15.18 15.59 6.61
N ASP A 558 -16.38 15.43 7.14
CA ASP A 558 -17.16 14.19 7.09
C ASP A 558 -18.38 14.28 6.17
N ASP A 559 -18.72 15.49 5.72
CA ASP A 559 -19.87 15.69 4.85
C ASP A 559 -19.69 14.99 3.49
N PRO A 560 -20.78 14.45 2.90
CA PRO A 560 -20.69 13.66 1.67
C PRO A 560 -20.08 14.42 0.49
N ARG A 561 -20.27 15.74 0.41
CA ARG A 561 -19.80 16.54 -0.72
C ARG A 561 -18.28 16.73 -0.64
N SER A 562 -17.77 17.08 0.53
CA SER A 562 -16.32 17.19 0.76
C SER A 562 -15.60 15.87 0.49
N ARG A 563 -16.11 14.76 1.02
CA ARG A 563 -15.56 13.42 0.75
C ARG A 563 -15.52 13.11 -0.74
N ALA A 564 -16.64 13.31 -1.44
CA ALA A 564 -16.71 13.07 -2.87
C ALA A 564 -15.77 13.97 -3.69
N TYR A 565 -15.59 15.23 -3.30
CA TYR A 565 -14.65 16.16 -3.95
C TYR A 565 -13.20 15.69 -3.81
N LEU A 566 -12.78 15.36 -2.58
CA LEU A 566 -11.42 14.91 -2.30
C LEU A 566 -11.11 13.58 -3.01
N THR A 567 -12.03 12.61 -2.98
CA THR A 567 -11.88 11.35 -3.74
C THR A 567 -11.81 11.60 -5.25
N CYS A 568 -12.64 12.49 -5.79
CA CYS A 568 -12.63 12.86 -7.22
C CYS A 568 -11.25 13.35 -7.65
N ARG A 569 -10.66 14.31 -6.92
CA ARG A 569 -9.33 14.85 -7.23
C ARG A 569 -8.22 13.80 -7.14
N ALA A 570 -8.23 12.96 -6.10
CA ALA A 570 -7.26 11.87 -5.99
C ALA A 570 -7.28 10.96 -7.23
N VAL A 571 -8.47 10.52 -7.64
CA VAL A 571 -8.63 9.60 -8.77
C VAL A 571 -8.26 10.27 -10.10
N LEU A 572 -8.70 11.51 -10.33
CA LEU A 572 -8.37 12.25 -11.54
C LEU A 572 -6.87 12.47 -11.67
N ALA A 573 -6.19 12.90 -10.60
CA ALA A 573 -4.75 13.11 -10.60
C ALA A 573 -3.95 11.83 -10.88
N ALA A 574 -4.31 10.70 -10.25
CA ALA A 574 -3.67 9.41 -10.54
C ALA A 574 -3.87 8.97 -12.00
N LYS A 575 -5.05 9.22 -12.56
CA LYS A 575 -5.31 8.96 -13.98
C LYS A 575 -4.51 9.89 -14.90
N ILE A 576 -4.43 11.18 -14.56
CA ILE A 576 -3.66 12.17 -15.33
C ILE A 576 -2.19 11.79 -15.34
N ASP A 577 -1.61 11.46 -14.19
CA ASP A 577 -0.24 10.99 -14.11
C ASP A 577 -0.01 9.73 -14.95
N PHE A 578 -0.98 8.81 -14.92
CA PHE A 578 -0.95 7.64 -15.78
C PHE A 578 -0.94 7.97 -17.27
N ASP A 579 -1.80 8.88 -17.71
CA ASP A 579 -1.89 9.27 -19.11
C ASP A 579 -0.65 10.08 -19.57
N LEU A 580 0.04 10.76 -18.66
CA LEU A 580 1.26 11.55 -18.95
C LEU A 580 2.54 10.71 -18.98
N THR A 581 2.52 9.48 -18.49
CA THR A 581 3.69 8.61 -18.54
C THR A 581 3.79 7.90 -19.88
N ASP A 582 4.96 8.03 -20.53
CA ASP A 582 5.22 7.41 -21.82
C ASP A 582 5.14 5.87 -21.68
N GLU A 583 4.36 5.21 -22.54
CA GLU A 583 4.31 3.74 -22.60
C GLU A 583 5.71 3.14 -22.83
N ARG A 584 6.67 3.90 -23.38
CA ARG A 584 8.07 3.46 -23.54
C ARG A 584 8.88 3.52 -22.25
N SER A 585 8.52 4.39 -21.29
CA SER A 585 9.22 4.47 -19.99
C SER A 585 8.75 3.38 -19.04
N ASN A 586 7.48 3.00 -19.12
CA ASN A 586 6.99 1.77 -18.49
C ASN A 586 6.15 0.98 -19.49
N ASN A 587 6.79 -0.03 -20.09
CA ASN A 587 6.13 -0.90 -21.06
C ASN A 587 4.84 -1.52 -20.49
N ASP A 588 4.65 -1.61 -19.17
CA ASP A 588 3.74 -2.57 -18.52
C ASP A 588 2.40 -1.96 -18.07
N ARG A 589 2.19 -0.67 -18.33
CA ARG A 589 1.02 0.13 -17.92
C ARG A 589 -0.22 -0.02 -18.82
N GLY A 590 -0.03 -0.13 -20.14
CA GLY A 590 -1.11 0.07 -21.14
C GLY A 590 -2.32 -0.86 -20.99
N GLU A 591 -3.52 -0.37 -21.34
CA GLU A 591 -4.78 -1.12 -21.23
C GLU A 591 -4.72 -2.46 -21.99
N ALA A 592 -4.08 -2.48 -23.16
CA ALA A 592 -3.92 -3.70 -23.96
C ALA A 592 -3.21 -4.82 -23.18
N LYS A 593 -2.18 -4.48 -22.39
CA LYS A 593 -1.51 -5.45 -21.52
C LYS A 593 -2.39 -5.87 -20.35
N ARG A 594 -3.17 -4.97 -19.77
CA ARG A 594 -4.12 -5.34 -18.71
C ARG A 594 -5.21 -6.28 -19.21
N ARG A 595 -5.67 -6.11 -20.45
CA ARG A 595 -6.55 -7.07 -21.12
C ARG A 595 -5.87 -8.43 -21.27
N ALA A 596 -4.59 -8.46 -21.65
CA ALA A 596 -3.82 -9.70 -21.75
C ALA A 596 -3.64 -10.42 -20.38
N GLU A 597 -3.64 -9.68 -19.27
CA GLU A 597 -3.66 -10.22 -17.91
C GLU A 597 -5.09 -10.48 -17.36
N HIS A 598 -6.10 -10.30 -18.21
CA HIS A 598 -7.51 -10.48 -17.87
C HIS A 598 -7.97 -9.61 -16.71
N PHE A 599 -7.43 -8.40 -16.54
CA PHE A 599 -7.85 -7.45 -15.50
C PHE A 599 -9.38 -7.30 -15.46
N PHE A 600 -10.03 -7.05 -16.60
CA PHE A 600 -11.49 -6.85 -16.70
C PHE A 600 -12.35 -8.11 -16.52
N ARG A 601 -11.74 -9.29 -16.35
CA ARG A 601 -12.47 -10.53 -16.08
C ARG A 601 -13.09 -10.44 -14.69
N THR A 602 -14.36 -10.85 -14.58
CA THR A 602 -15.15 -10.80 -13.34
C THR A 602 -15.34 -12.16 -12.69
N GLU A 603 -15.06 -13.26 -13.38
CA GLU A 603 -15.14 -14.60 -12.80
C GLU A 603 -14.20 -15.59 -13.46
N ALA A 604 -13.70 -16.54 -12.67
CA ALA A 604 -12.94 -17.69 -13.16
C ALA A 604 -13.12 -18.89 -12.22
N SER A 605 -13.13 -20.10 -12.79
CA SER A 605 -13.15 -21.33 -12.00
C SER A 605 -11.93 -22.21 -12.21
N VAL A 606 -11.65 -23.02 -11.19
CA VAL A 606 -10.54 -23.95 -11.15
C VAL A 606 -11.00 -25.32 -10.66
N GLY A 607 -10.47 -26.38 -11.27
CA GLY A 607 -10.77 -27.77 -10.93
C GLY A 607 -9.62 -28.45 -10.19
N MET A 608 -9.76 -29.76 -9.95
CA MET A 608 -8.68 -30.58 -9.39
C MET A 608 -7.57 -30.93 -10.39
N GLN A 609 -7.82 -30.81 -11.71
CA GLN A 609 -6.92 -31.20 -12.81
C GLN A 609 -6.87 -30.11 -13.89
#